data_AF-A0A6I1IBL7-F1
#
_entry.id   AF-A0A6I1IBL7-F1
#
_cell.length_a   1.000
_cell.length_b   1.000
_cell.length_c   1.000
_cell.angle_alpha   90.00
_cell.angle_beta   90.00
_cell.angle_gamma   90.00
#
_symmetry.space_group_name_H-M   'P 1'
#
loop_
_entity.id
_entity.type
_entity.pdbx_description
1 polymer ?
#
loop_
_entity_poly.entity_id
_entity_poly.type
_entity_poly.pdbx_seq_one_letter_code
_entity_poly.pdbx_strand_id
1 'polypeptide(L)' 'MATLNSGFGSRFGLEYAPSSFLVRMGKREILVCRDFRKRYYTVNPLIECGTGIEPGYVEVLLMRRWLLILSKAH' A
#
# COMPACT_ATOMS: atom_id res chain seq x y z
N MET A 1 17.69 4.65 -9.69
CA MET A 1 16.81 5.05 -8.56
C MET A 1 15.86 6.10 -9.12
N ALA A 2 14.67 5.70 -9.58
CA ALA A 2 13.72 6.59 -10.24
C ALA A 2 12.63 6.99 -9.24
N THR A 3 12.68 8.23 -8.77
CA THR A 3 11.65 8.85 -7.94
C THR A 3 10.47 9.27 -8.82
N LEU A 4 9.50 8.36 -8.99
CA LEU A 4 8.24 8.66 -9.68
C LEU A 4 7.36 9.51 -8.75
N ASN A 5 7.46 10.82 -8.93
CA ASN A 5 6.83 11.87 -8.14
C ASN A 5 5.36 12.15 -8.56
N SER A 6 4.62 11.14 -9.01
CA SER A 6 3.27 11.33 -9.55
C SER A 6 2.33 10.18 -9.18
N GLY A 7 1.47 10.39 -8.18
CA GLY A 7 0.33 9.51 -7.90
C GLY A 7 -0.02 9.42 -6.41
N PHE A 8 0.95 9.02 -5.59
CA PHE A 8 0.80 8.97 -4.15
C PHE A 8 1.59 10.12 -3.52
N GLY A 9 0.88 11.17 -3.07
CA GLY A 9 1.52 12.23 -2.30
C GLY A 9 2.24 11.69 -1.06
N SER A 10 3.19 12.46 -0.54
CA SER A 10 3.93 12.28 0.73
C SER A 10 3.10 11.77 1.95
N ARG A 11 1.76 11.78 1.84
CA ARG A 11 0.77 11.32 2.82
C ARG A 11 0.80 9.83 3.15
N PHE A 12 1.33 8.97 2.29
CA PHE A 12 1.36 7.52 2.56
C PHE A 12 2.49 7.06 3.49
N GLY A 13 3.25 7.99 4.09
CA GLY A 13 4.37 7.63 4.96
C GLY A 13 5.44 6.83 4.21
N LEU A 14 5.54 7.05 2.89
CA LEU A 14 6.43 6.35 1.98
C LEU A 14 7.91 6.51 2.37
N GLU A 15 8.23 7.56 3.14
CA GLU A 15 9.52 7.78 3.80
C GLU A 15 9.90 6.66 4.78
N TYR A 16 8.92 5.95 5.34
CA TYR A 16 9.12 4.89 6.34
C TYR A 16 8.94 3.47 5.79
N ALA A 17 8.48 3.32 4.54
CA ALA A 17 8.22 2.01 3.96
C ALA A 17 9.48 1.44 3.28
N PRO A 18 10.13 0.40 3.84
CA PRO A 18 11.30 -0.20 3.20
C PRO A 18 10.88 -0.95 1.93
N SER A 19 11.66 -0.77 0.85
CA SER A 19 11.50 -1.46 -0.45
C SER A 19 10.08 -1.35 -1.03
N SER A 20 9.59 -0.13 -1.19
CA SER A 20 8.32 0.16 -1.84
C SER A 20 8.49 0.30 -3.36
N PHE A 21 7.53 -0.21 -4.13
CA PHE A 21 7.44 0.08 -5.56
C PHE A 21 5.98 0.33 -5.96
N LEU A 22 5.80 1.27 -6.88
CA LEU A 22 4.50 1.71 -7.35
C LEU A 22 4.27 1.14 -8.75
N VAL A 23 3.13 0.50 -8.93
CA VAL A 23 2.67 -0.02 -10.21
C VAL A 23 1.41 0.74 -10.61
N ARG A 24 1.48 1.48 -11.71
CA ARG A 24 0.31 2.13 -12.30
C ARG A 24 -0.25 1.28 -13.42
N MET A 25 -1.51 0.86 -13.28
CA MET A 25 -2.27 0.13 -14.30
C MET A 25 -3.45 1.00 -14.76
N GLY A 26 -3.23 1.79 -15.81
CA GLY A 26 -4.24 2.69 -16.37
C GLY A 26 -4.73 3.73 -15.37
N LYS A 27 -6.00 3.63 -14.97
CA LYS A 27 -6.67 4.50 -13.99
C LYS A 27 -6.58 3.98 -12.54
N ARG A 28 -5.71 2.99 -12.28
CA ARG A 28 -5.49 2.42 -10.95
C ARG A 28 -4.01 2.47 -10.62
N GLU A 29 -3.72 2.76 -9.37
CA GLU A 29 -2.36 2.71 -8.84
C GLU A 29 -2.30 1.70 -7.71
N ILE A 30 -1.22 0.95 -7.68
CA ILE A 30 -0.97 -0.13 -6.73
C ILE A 30 0.39 0.16 -6.11
N LEU A 31 0.40 0.49 -4.83
CA LEU A 31 1.62 0.61 -4.07
C LEU A 31 1.87 -0.73 -3.36
N VAL A 32 3.04 -1.32 -3.59
CA VAL A 32 3.46 -2.54 -2.90
C VAL A 32 4.60 -2.21 -1.96
N CYS A 33 4.41 -2.50 -0.68
CA CYS A 33 5.37 -2.25 0.39
C CYS A 33 5.50 -3.48 1.29
N ARG A 34 6.58 -3.56 2.08
CA ARG A 34 6.64 -4.51 3.19
C ARG A 34 5.77 -4.02 4.34
N ASP A 35 5.09 -4.93 5.03
CA ASP A 35 4.28 -4.56 6.19
C ASP A 35 5.18 -3.90 7.25
N PHE A 36 4.86 -2.65 7.58
CA PHE A 36 5.61 -1.80 8.51
C PHE A 36 4.79 -1.48 9.77
N ARG A 37 3.50 -1.85 9.79
CA ARG A 37 2.61 -1.58 10.92
C ARG A 37 2.68 -2.70 11.95
N LYS A 38 2.78 -2.31 13.21
CA LYS A 38 2.56 -3.24 14.34
C LYS A 38 1.05 -3.44 14.52
N ARG A 39 0.57 -4.65 14.26
CA ARG A 39 -0.85 -5.02 14.40
C ARG A 39 -1.07 -5.66 15.76
N TYR A 40 -2.12 -5.23 16.46
CA TYR A 40 -2.49 -5.72 17.80
C TYR A 40 -3.62 -6.76 17.76
N TYR A 41 -3.97 -7.26 16.57
CA TYR A 41 -5.06 -8.21 16.35
C TYR A 41 -4.56 -9.39 15.49
N THR A 42 -5.31 -10.49 15.53
CA THR A 42 -5.01 -11.71 14.76
C THR A 42 -5.40 -11.52 13.29
N VAL A 43 -4.39 -11.42 12.43
CA VAL A 43 -4.58 -11.30 10.98
C VAL A 43 -4.68 -12.67 10.31
N ASN A 44 -5.49 -12.76 9.25
CA ASN A 44 -5.51 -13.94 8.39
C ASN A 44 -4.10 -14.16 7.81
N PRO A 45 -3.52 -15.37 7.93
CA PRO A 45 -2.17 -15.64 7.46
C PRO A 45 -1.96 -15.49 5.95
N LEU A 46 -3.03 -15.59 5.15
CA LEU A 46 -2.92 -15.56 3.69
C LEU A 46 -3.27 -14.19 3.11
N ILE A 47 -4.51 -13.75 3.31
CA ILE A 47 -5.04 -12.51 2.73
C ILE A 47 -5.95 -11.84 3.74
N GLU A 48 -5.74 -10.54 3.95
CA GLU A 48 -6.61 -9.68 4.73
C GLU A 48 -6.83 -8.37 3.98
N CYS A 49 -8.09 -7.99 3.81
CA CYS A 49 -8.48 -6.76 3.15
C CYS A 49 -9.03 -5.78 4.19
N GLY A 50 -8.62 -4.52 4.10
CA GLY A 50 -9.03 -3.45 4.99
C GLY A 50 -9.27 -2.15 4.25
N THR A 51 -9.90 -1.21 4.95
CA THR A 51 -10.06 0.16 4.46
C THR A 51 -8.73 0.89 4.55
N GLY A 52 -8.35 1.60 3.48
CA GLY A 52 -7.21 2.51 3.54
C GLY A 52 -7.49 3.73 4.41
N ILE A 53 -6.45 4.52 4.66
CA ILE A 53 -6.51 5.72 5.50
C ILE A 53 -7.43 6.81 4.91
N GLU A 54 -7.50 6.89 3.58
CA GLU A 54 -8.31 7.86 2.84
C GLU A 54 -9.44 7.15 2.06
N PRO A 55 -10.57 7.83 1.80
CA PRO A 55 -11.65 7.28 0.99
C PRO A 55 -11.17 6.99 -0.44
N GLY A 56 -11.53 5.81 -0.96
CA GLY A 56 -11.11 5.36 -2.29
C GLY A 56 -9.82 4.53 -2.29
N TYR A 57 -9.23 4.30 -1.11
CA TYR A 57 -8.06 3.43 -0.94
C TYR A 57 -8.43 2.12 -0.25
N VAL A 58 -7.83 1.02 -0.72
CA VAL A 58 -8.00 -0.32 -0.15
C VAL A 58 -6.63 -0.87 0.21
N GLU A 59 -6.49 -1.37 1.44
CA GLU A 59 -5.28 -2.03 1.91
C GLU A 59 -5.48 -3.55 1.88
N VAL A 60 -4.52 -4.27 1.34
CA VAL A 60 -4.50 -5.73 1.31
C VAL A 60 -3.19 -6.21 1.90
N LEU A 61 -3.27 -6.94 3.02
CA LEU A 61 -2.14 -7.66 3.58
C LEU A 61 -2.08 -9.06 2.95
N LEU A 62 -0.94 -9.37 2.35
CA LEU A 62 -0.64 -10.64 1.71
C LEU A 62 0.48 -11.34 2.48
N MET A 63 0.24 -12.59 2.87
CA MET A 63 1.20 -13.47 3.55
C MET A 63 1.83 -12.83 4.82
N ARG A 64 1.10 -11.94 5.50
CA ARG A 64 1.59 -11.17 6.68
C ARG A 64 2.89 -10.38 6.45
N ARG A 65 3.23 -10.12 5.20
CA ARG A 65 4.55 -9.57 4.84
C ARG A 65 4.46 -8.46 3.81
N TRP A 66 3.53 -8.57 2.87
CA TRP A 66 3.36 -7.62 1.79
C TRP A 66 2.08 -6.83 2.02
N LEU A 67 2.20 -5.52 2.05
CA LEU A 67 1.08 -4.60 2.10
C LEU A 67 0.88 -4.01 0.71
N LEU A 68 -0.27 -4.25 0.12
CA LEU A 68 -0.69 -3.67 -1.14
C LEU A 68 -1.73 -2.60 -0.86
N ILE A 69 -1.49 -1.39 -1.37
CA ILE A 69 -2.42 -0.28 -1.28
C ILE A 69 -2.92 0.01 -2.68
N LEU A 70 -4.21 -0.20 -2.88
CA LEU A 70 -4.90 0.03 -4.14
C LEU A 70 -5.57 1.40 -4.08
N SER A 71 -5.38 2.18 -5.13
CA SER A 71 -5.91 3.53 -5.30
C SER A 71 -6.51 3.69 -6.69
N LYS A 72 -7.52 4.54 -6.80
CA LYS A 72 -7.92 5.09 -8.10
C LYS A 72 -6.89 6.16 -8.49
N ALA A 73 -6.22 5.96 -9.61
CA ALA A 73 -5.34 6.98 -10.18
C ALA A 73 -6.20 8.22 -10.51
N HIS A 74 -5.83 9.36 -9.95
CA HIS A 74 -6.47 10.63 -10.25
C HIS A 74 -5.94 11.24 -11.56
#